data_AF-A0A6H9YAA7-F1
#
_entry.id   AF-A0A6H9YAA7-F1
#
_cell.length_a   1.000
_cell.length_b   1.000
_cell.length_c   1.000
_cell.angle_alpha   90.00
_cell.angle_beta   90.00
_cell.angle_gamma   90.00
#
_symmetry.space_group_name_H-M   'P 1'
#
loop_
_entity.id
_entity.type
_entity.pdbx_description
1 polymer ?
#
loop_
_entity_poly.entity_id
_entity_poly.type
_entity_poly.pdbx_seq_one_letter_code
_entity_poly.pdbx_strand_id
1 'polypeptide(L)'
;MGSSEEQIYLAVCIETAVPEGVDRGADDAPHNLGPPFRNAVIARLWLSNYLAATADSLELDGDHDDLVTAYRDAVAPMRKHGNATVGSVRYEIRAKPGKGEPA
;
A
#
# COMPACT_ATOMS: atom_id res chain seq x y z
N MET A 1 26.33 11.29 -20.27
CA MET A 1 26.09 10.68 -18.94
C MET A 1 24.66 10.99 -18.57
N GLY A 2 23.77 10.01 -18.68
CA GLY A 2 22.34 10.21 -18.46
C GLY A 2 22.07 10.49 -16.98
N SER A 3 21.40 11.61 -16.70
CA SER A 3 20.80 11.87 -15.40
C SER A 3 19.81 10.72 -15.15
N SER A 4 20.15 9.81 -14.24
CA SER A 4 19.21 8.79 -13.77
C SER A 4 18.20 9.54 -12.92
N GLU A 5 17.10 9.99 -13.54
CA GLU A 5 16.03 10.66 -12.82
C GLU A 5 15.60 9.77 -11.66
N GLU A 6 15.66 10.35 -10.48
CA GLU A 6 15.34 9.70 -9.24
C GLU A 6 13.85 9.37 -9.21
N GLN A 7 13.49 8.12 -9.50
CA GLN A 7 12.11 7.67 -9.45
C GLN A 7 11.70 7.42 -8.00
N ILE A 8 10.78 8.23 -7.49
CA ILE A 8 10.12 8.02 -6.19
C ILE A 8 8.90 7.12 -6.43
N TYR A 9 8.67 6.15 -5.55
CA TYR A 9 7.52 5.25 -5.63
C TYR A 9 6.49 5.57 -4.53
N LEU A 10 5.21 5.28 -4.78
CA LEU A 10 4.11 5.49 -3.84
C LEU A 10 3.21 4.26 -3.81
N ALA A 11 2.68 3.93 -2.63
CA ALA A 11 1.59 2.98 -2.49
C ALA A 11 0.26 3.71 -2.65
N VAL A 12 -0.57 3.31 -3.60
CA VAL A 12 -1.91 3.87 -3.80
C VAL A 12 -2.98 2.83 -3.58
N CYS A 13 -4.03 3.25 -2.89
CA CYS A 13 -5.32 2.61 -3.03
C CYS A 13 -5.90 2.97 -4.40
N ILE A 14 -6.25 1.95 -5.19
CA ILE A 14 -6.73 2.10 -6.57
C ILE A 14 -8.21 1.78 -6.73
N GLU A 15 -8.81 1.10 -5.74
CA GLU A 15 -10.23 0.79 -5.70
C GLU A 15 -10.67 0.57 -4.25
N THR A 16 -11.82 1.15 -3.86
CA THR A 16 -12.50 0.86 -2.60
C THR A 16 -13.96 0.53 -2.90
N ALA A 17 -14.40 -0.70 -2.63
CA ALA A 17 -15.82 -1.00 -2.53
C ALA A 17 -16.23 -0.87 -1.05
N VAL A 18 -16.38 0.37 -0.59
CA VAL A 18 -16.87 0.63 0.77
C VAL A 18 -18.38 0.46 0.77
N PRO A 19 -18.97 -0.39 1.64
CA PRO A 19 -20.42 -0.45 1.82
C PRO A 19 -20.97 0.93 2.23
N GLU A 20 -22.17 1.28 1.74
CA GLU A 20 -22.83 2.53 2.13
C GLU A 20 -22.96 2.62 3.67
N GLY A 21 -22.50 3.73 4.27
CA GLY A 21 -22.66 4.00 5.70
C GLY A 21 -21.39 3.88 6.58
N VAL A 22 -20.25 3.45 6.03
CA VAL A 22 -18.96 3.49 6.74
C VAL A 22 -18.33 4.87 6.58
N ASP A 23 -18.19 5.60 7.69
CA ASP A 23 -17.51 6.90 7.72
C ASP A 23 -16.04 6.70 7.28
N ARG A 24 -15.67 7.39 6.20
CA ARG A 24 -14.29 7.40 5.72
C ARG A 24 -13.52 8.30 6.65
N GLY A 25 -12.95 7.73 7.71
CA GLY A 25 -11.70 8.25 8.24
C GLY A 25 -10.79 8.56 7.05
N ALA A 26 -10.22 9.76 7.02
CA ALA A 26 -9.50 10.35 5.89
C ALA A 26 -8.15 9.67 5.59
N ASP A 27 -8.12 8.34 5.56
CA ASP A 27 -6.94 7.55 5.27
C ASP A 27 -6.95 7.19 3.78
N ASP A 28 -6.76 8.22 2.95
CA ASP A 28 -6.04 8.04 1.69
C ASP A 28 -4.76 7.24 2.02
N ALA A 29 -4.49 6.17 1.26
CA ALA A 29 -3.34 5.28 1.47
C ALA A 29 -2.12 6.08 1.96
N PRO A 30 -1.67 5.86 3.20
CA PRO A 30 -0.94 6.91 3.87
C PRO A 30 0.51 6.83 3.39
N HIS A 31 1.03 8.01 3.07
CA HIS A 31 2.45 8.31 2.93
C HIS A 31 3.08 8.18 1.52
N ASN A 32 3.60 9.33 1.06
CA ASN A 32 4.67 9.35 0.07
C ASN A 32 5.88 8.60 0.64
N LEU A 33 6.34 7.55 -0.03
CA LEU A 33 7.56 6.88 0.37
C LEU A 33 8.76 7.78 0.03
N GLY A 34 9.58 8.10 1.03
CA GLY A 34 10.76 8.96 0.87
C GLY A 34 11.90 8.33 0.02
N PRO A 35 13.06 9.01 -0.09
CA PRO A 35 14.22 8.59 -0.87
C PRO A 35 14.70 7.12 -0.74
N PRO A 36 14.63 6.43 0.43
CA PRO A 36 15.09 5.03 0.49
C PRO A 36 14.19 4.05 -0.29
N PHE A 37 13.00 4.46 -0.73
CA PHE A 37 12.03 3.62 -1.42
C PHE A 37 12.00 3.84 -2.94
N ARG A 38 13.06 4.42 -3.52
CA ARG A 38 13.27 4.51 -4.99
C ARG A 38 13.41 3.14 -5.68
N ASN A 39 13.50 2.06 -4.90
CA ASN A 39 13.58 0.71 -5.42
C ASN A 39 12.19 0.06 -5.28
N ALA A 40 11.67 -0.55 -6.34
CA ALA A 40 10.37 -1.23 -6.28
C ALA A 40 10.36 -2.41 -5.28
N VAL A 41 11.47 -3.12 -5.10
CA VAL A 41 11.64 -4.21 -4.12
C VAL A 41 11.62 -3.64 -2.69
N ILE A 42 12.40 -2.58 -2.46
CA ILE A 42 12.17 -1.48 -1.51
C ILE A 42 10.74 -1.34 -0.96
N ALA A 43 9.92 -0.73 -1.81
CA ALA A 43 8.54 -0.35 -1.54
C ALA A 43 7.63 -1.56 -1.32
N ARG A 44 7.81 -2.65 -2.09
CA ARG A 44 7.06 -3.91 -1.91
C ARG A 44 7.30 -4.52 -0.54
N LEU A 45 8.56 -4.57 -0.12
CA LEU A 45 8.93 -5.10 1.20
C LEU A 45 8.30 -4.26 2.30
N TRP A 46 8.41 -2.93 2.20
CA TRP A 46 7.81 -2.00 3.16
C TRP A 46 6.29 -2.20 3.28
N LEU A 47 5.56 -2.17 2.15
CA LEU A 47 4.10 -2.32 2.18
C LEU A 47 3.70 -3.71 2.69
N SER A 48 4.44 -4.76 2.34
CA SER A 48 4.20 -6.09 2.88
C SER A 48 4.38 -6.16 4.41
N ASN A 49 5.36 -5.43 4.95
CA ASN A 49 5.60 -5.36 6.40
C ASN A 49 4.54 -4.52 7.10
N TYR A 50 4.09 -3.43 6.46
CA TYR A 50 2.97 -2.62 6.96
C TYR A 50 1.69 -3.43 7.08
N LEU A 51 1.34 -4.19 6.04
CA LEU A 51 0.16 -5.06 6.03
C LEU A 51 0.24 -6.13 7.14
N ALA A 52 1.41 -6.76 7.32
CA ALA A 52 1.62 -7.72 8.38
C ALA A 52 1.48 -7.09 9.78
N ALA A 53 2.12 -5.95 10.02
CA ALA A 53 2.05 -5.23 11.30
C ALA A 53 0.61 -4.76 11.61
N THR A 54 -0.15 -4.36 10.59
CA THR A 54 -1.56 -3.99 10.74
C THR A 54 -2.39 -5.20 11.17
N ALA A 55 -2.18 -6.36 10.54
CA ALA A 55 -2.85 -7.59 10.95
C ALA A 55 -2.53 -7.96 12.40
N ASP A 56 -1.26 -7.87 12.80
CA ASP A 56 -0.84 -8.19 14.16
C ASP A 56 -1.46 -7.23 15.20
N SER A 57 -1.57 -5.94 14.87
CA SER A 57 -2.26 -4.96 15.72
C SER A 57 -3.74 -5.27 15.86
N LEU A 58 -4.43 -5.57 14.75
CA LEU A 58 -5.85 -5.89 14.75
C LEU A 58 -6.16 -7.21 15.50
N GLU A 59 -5.24 -8.18 15.43
CA GLU A 59 -5.33 -9.45 16.17
C GLU A 59 -5.21 -9.21 17.69
N LEU A 60 -4.38 -8.24 18.11
CA LEU A 60 -4.25 -7.84 19.52
C LEU A 60 -5.51 -7.11 20.04
N ASP A 61 -6.18 -6.34 19.18
CA ASP A 61 -7.41 -5.61 19.54
C ASP A 61 -8.64 -6.54 19.64
N GLY A 62 -8.59 -7.71 19.00
CA GLY A 62 -9.48 -8.86 19.27
C GLY A 62 -10.90 -8.80 18.70
N ASP A 63 -11.21 -7.84 17.82
CA ASP A 63 -12.57 -7.62 17.29
C ASP A 63 -12.65 -7.67 15.73
N HIS A 64 -11.59 -8.13 15.08
CA HIS A 64 -11.37 -7.92 13.63
C HIS A 64 -10.80 -9.13 12.88
N ASP A 65 -11.16 -10.37 13.26
CA ASP A 65 -10.60 -11.62 12.69
C ASP A 65 -10.64 -11.70 11.15
N ASP A 66 -11.73 -11.25 10.53
CA ASP A 66 -11.87 -11.22 9.07
C ASP A 66 -10.87 -10.25 8.41
N LEU A 67 -10.66 -9.08 9.04
CA LEU A 67 -9.67 -8.10 8.58
C LEU A 67 -8.25 -8.61 8.79
N VAL A 68 -7.95 -9.20 9.97
CA VAL A 68 -6.64 -9.82 10.26
C VAL A 68 -6.27 -10.82 9.16
N THR A 69 -7.21 -11.71 8.83
CA THR A 69 -7.02 -12.71 7.76
C THR A 69 -6.77 -12.04 6.42
N ALA A 70 -7.59 -11.04 6.05
CA ALA A 70 -7.44 -10.31 4.79
C ALA A 70 -6.10 -9.57 4.68
N TYR A 71 -5.61 -8.94 5.75
CA TYR A 71 -4.30 -8.28 5.77
C TYR A 71 -3.16 -9.28 5.65
N ARG A 72 -3.25 -10.45 6.29
CA ARG A 72 -2.23 -11.51 6.19
C ARG A 72 -2.15 -12.10 4.79
N ASP A 73 -3.29 -12.39 4.17
CA ASP A 73 -3.36 -12.93 2.82
C ASP A 73 -2.80 -11.95 1.77
N ALA A 74 -2.90 -10.64 2.03
CA ALA A 74 -2.37 -9.59 1.17
C ALA A 74 -0.84 -9.45 1.18
N VAL A 75 -0.13 -10.02 2.16
CA VAL A 75 1.35 -9.91 2.28
C VAL A 75 2.05 -10.61 1.12
N ALA A 76 1.63 -11.83 0.78
CA ALA A 76 2.25 -12.64 -0.28
C ALA A 76 2.17 -12.00 -1.68
N PRO A 77 0.99 -11.59 -2.19
CA PRO A 77 0.91 -10.93 -3.49
C PRO A 77 1.66 -9.59 -3.51
N MET A 78 1.68 -8.84 -2.40
CA MET A 78 2.44 -7.59 -2.30
C MET A 78 3.94 -7.81 -2.52
N ARG A 79 4.53 -8.84 -1.86
CA ARG A 79 5.94 -9.19 -2.03
C ARG A 79 6.27 -9.60 -3.47
N LYS A 80 5.36 -10.32 -4.12
CA LYS A 80 5.59 -10.89 -5.45
C LYS A 80 5.36 -9.88 -6.58
N HIS A 81 4.28 -9.09 -6.50
CA HIS A 81 3.77 -8.30 -7.63
C HIS A 81 3.72 -6.79 -7.36
N GLY A 82 3.76 -6.36 -6.09
CA GLY A 82 3.54 -4.96 -5.74
C GLY A 82 2.07 -4.52 -5.83
N ASN A 83 1.15 -5.48 -5.80
CA ASN A 83 -0.28 -5.26 -5.68
C ASN A 83 -0.86 -6.22 -4.64
N ALA A 84 -1.95 -5.81 -4.00
CA ALA A 84 -2.69 -6.66 -3.07
C ALA A 84 -4.13 -6.17 -2.91
N THR A 85 -5.02 -7.08 -2.54
CA THR A 85 -6.40 -6.77 -2.15
C THR A 85 -6.59 -7.14 -0.69
N VAL A 86 -7.07 -6.20 0.11
CA VAL A 86 -7.38 -6.38 1.54
C VAL A 86 -8.86 -6.07 1.72
N GLY A 87 -9.65 -7.09 2.04
CA GLY A 87 -11.11 -6.95 2.08
C GLY A 87 -11.64 -6.42 0.74
N SER A 88 -12.25 -5.24 0.75
CA SER A 88 -12.76 -4.55 -0.44
C SER A 88 -11.86 -3.45 -1.00
N VAL A 89 -10.60 -3.37 -0.52
CA VAL A 89 -9.64 -2.32 -0.88
C VAL A 89 -8.49 -2.91 -1.69
N ARG A 90 -8.16 -2.27 -2.82
CA ARG A 90 -7.07 -2.69 -3.70
C ARG A 90 -5.90 -1.71 -3.66
N TYR A 91 -4.68 -2.21 -3.47
CA TYR A 91 -3.45 -1.43 -3.38
C TYR A 91 -2.46 -1.74 -4.52
N GLU A 92 -1.70 -0.74 -4.95
CA GLU A 92 -0.65 -0.83 -5.99
C GLU A 92 0.55 0.08 -5.67
N ILE A 93 1.78 -0.36 -5.97
CA ILE A 93 2.96 0.49 -5.99
C ILE A 93 3.12 1.15 -7.36
N ARG A 94 3.04 2.49 -7.42
CA ARG A 94 3.23 3.29 -8.64
C ARG A 94 4.46 4.18 -8.54
N ALA A 95 5.02 4.55 -9.69
CA ALA A 95 5.97 5.67 -9.74
C ALA A 95 5.22 6.98 -9.49
N LYS A 96 5.83 7.88 -8.73
CA LYS A 96 5.34 9.24 -8.55
C LYS A 96 5.65 10.03 -9.83
N PRO A 97 4.69 10.77 -10.40
CA PRO A 97 5.00 11.67 -11.50
C PRO A 97 6.11 12.64 -11.06
N GLY A 98 7.19 12.70 -11.83
CA GLY A 98 8.26 13.67 -11.60
C GLY A 98 7.69 15.09 -11.73
N LYS A 99 8.34 16.07 -11.08
CA LYS A 99 8.07 17.49 -11.38
C LYS A 99 8.52 17.75 -12.84
N GLY A 100 7.71 17.40 -13.83
CA GLY A 100 8.11 17.56 -15.24
C GLY A 100 7.17 17.00 -16.31
N GLU A 101 6.25 16.09 -16.03
CA GLU A 101 5.37 15.55 -17.10
C GLU A 101 4.02 16.29 -17.16
N PRO A 102 3.57 16.73 -18.36
CA PRO A 102 2.23 17.27 -18.56
C PRO A 102 1.18 16.16 -18.57
N ALA A 103 -0.03 16.52 -18.15
CA ALA A 103 -1.22 15.67 -17.99
C ALA A 103 -1.68 14.98 -19.28
#